data_AF-A0A8J3DFE8-F1
#
_entry.id   AF-A0A8J3DFE8-F1
#
_cell.length_a   1.000
_cell.length_b   1.000
_cell.length_c   1.000
_cell.angle_alpha   90.00
_cell.angle_beta   90.00
_cell.angle_gamma   90.00
#
_symmetry.space_group_name_H-M   'P 1'
#
loop_
_entity.id
_entity.type
_entity.pdbx_description
1 polymer ?
#
loop_
_entity_poly.entity_id
_entity_poly.type
_entity_poly.pdbx_seq_one_letter_code
_entity_poly.pdbx_strand_id
1 'polypeptide(L)'
;MPNSRRNFLKSGAAAMAGSGALFAPQSPQSIPKEPDYALLDAALKEPVLKKDLFANPVVIQSRDLLEYDGNYTCRVRSTDGAVGYCVLIQK
;
A
#
# COMPACT_ATOMS: atom_id res chain seq x y z
N MET A 1 -16.46 6.65 21.62
CA MET A 1 -16.11 8.08 21.51
C MET A 1 -15.68 8.37 20.07
N PRO A 2 -16.45 9.10 19.26
CA PRO A 2 -16.04 9.40 17.89
C PRO A 2 -15.01 10.54 17.89
N ASN A 3 -13.73 10.20 17.74
CA ASN A 3 -12.66 11.18 17.56
C ASN A 3 -12.71 11.73 16.14
N SER A 4 -13.41 12.85 15.94
CA SER A 4 -13.46 13.54 14.65
C SER A 4 -12.16 14.30 14.41
N ARG A 5 -11.54 14.08 13.23
CA ARG A 5 -10.30 14.72 12.74
C ARG A 5 -10.26 16.25 12.95
N ARG A 6 -11.44 16.88 13.04
CA ARG A 6 -11.64 18.31 13.35
C ARG A 6 -11.12 18.77 14.71
N ASN A 7 -11.15 17.90 15.73
CA ASN A 7 -10.68 18.25 17.07
C ASN A 7 -9.14 18.28 17.16
N PHE A 8 -8.45 17.54 16.29
CA PHE A 8 -6.99 17.54 16.21
C PHE A 8 -6.44 18.87 15.68
N LEU A 9 -7.08 19.44 14.65
CA LEU A 9 -6.70 20.74 14.08
C LEU A 9 -6.90 21.89 15.07
N LYS A 10 -7.91 21.80 15.93
CA LYS A 10 -8.17 22.82 16.97
C LYS A 10 -7.09 22.84 18.05
N SER A 11 -6.53 21.69 18.41
CA SER A 11 -5.46 21.61 19.42
C SER A 11 -4.10 22.11 18.91
N GLY A 12 -3.86 22.18 17.59
CA GLY A 12 -2.60 22.68 17.03
C GLY A 12 -2.48 24.21 17.00
N ALA A 13 -3.61 24.94 16.90
CA ALA A 13 -3.59 26.39 16.74
C ALA A 13 -3.18 27.15 18.02
N ALA A 14 -3.40 26.57 19.21
CA ALA A 14 -3.07 27.21 20.48
C ALA A 14 -1.57 27.23 20.81
N ALA A 15 -0.74 26.44 20.12
CA ALA A 15 0.69 26.31 20.39
C ALA A 15 1.59 27.27 19.58
N MET A 16 1.00 28.16 18.76
CA MET A 16 1.76 28.98 17.80
C MET A 16 2.12 30.40 18.26
N ALA A 17 1.78 30.81 19.48
CA ALA A 17 2.02 32.17 19.96
C ALA A 17 3.48 32.48 20.38
N GLY A 18 4.44 31.54 20.25
CA GLY A 18 5.77 31.67 20.85
C GLY A 18 6.99 31.37 19.96
N SER A 19 6.85 31.16 18.65
CA SER A 19 8.01 30.81 17.80
C SER A 19 7.87 31.36 16.38
N GLY A 20 7.94 32.69 16.25
CA GLY A 20 7.86 33.40 14.97
C GLY A 20 9.09 33.28 14.04
N ALA A 21 9.87 32.19 14.09
CA ALA A 21 11.14 32.10 13.35
C ALA A 21 11.48 30.74 12.73
N LEU A 22 10.51 29.84 12.49
CA LEU A 22 10.78 28.56 11.80
C LEU A 22 10.00 28.34 10.49
N PHE A 23 9.20 29.32 10.05
CA PHE A 23 8.47 29.21 8.77
C PHE A 23 9.27 29.86 7.64
N ALA A 24 10.26 29.12 7.12
CA ALA A 24 10.77 29.39 5.78
C ALA A 24 9.62 29.23 4.76
N PRO A 25 9.52 30.11 3.74
CA PRO A 25 8.52 29.94 2.69
C PRO A 25 8.77 28.62 1.99
N GLN A 26 7.78 27.72 2.04
CA GLN A 26 7.80 26.49 1.27
C GLN A 26 7.87 26.85 -0.22
N SER A 27 8.81 26.23 -0.93
CA SER A 27 8.91 26.30 -2.38
C SER A 27 7.54 26.06 -3.02
N PRO A 28 7.18 26.74 -4.14
CA PRO A 28 5.91 26.54 -4.79
C PRO A 28 5.66 25.06 -5.02
N GLN A 29 4.60 24.53 -4.40
CA GLN A 29 4.20 23.15 -4.62
C GLN A 29 3.95 23.00 -6.11
N SER A 30 4.70 22.11 -6.74
CA SER A 30 4.52 21.76 -8.14
C SER A 30 3.05 21.42 -8.35
N ILE A 31 2.41 22.09 -9.30
CA ILE A 31 1.07 21.79 -9.82
C ILE A 31 0.94 20.26 -9.92
N PRO A 32 -0.16 19.63 -9.47
CA PRO A 32 -0.33 18.19 -9.61
C PRO A 32 -0.21 17.85 -11.09
N LYS A 33 0.89 17.23 -11.48
CA LYS A 33 1.08 16.76 -12.84
C LYS A 33 -0.01 15.71 -13.07
N GLU A 34 -0.79 15.87 -14.14
CA GLU A 34 -1.74 14.82 -14.52
C GLU A 34 -1.00 13.47 -14.58
N PRO A 35 -1.61 12.39 -14.08
CA PRO A 35 -0.95 11.10 -14.03
C PRO A 35 -0.54 10.68 -15.43
N ASP A 36 0.74 10.36 -15.59
CA ASP A 36 1.28 9.85 -16.85
C ASP A 36 0.91 8.37 -17.00
N TYR A 37 -0.20 8.11 -17.67
CA TYR A 37 -0.68 6.75 -17.92
C TYR A 37 0.29 5.93 -18.78
N ALA A 38 1.15 6.57 -19.59
CA ALA A 38 2.15 5.83 -20.37
C ALA A 38 3.19 5.16 -19.47
N LEU A 39 3.56 5.80 -18.34
CA LEU A 39 4.43 5.19 -17.33
C LEU A 39 3.74 4.01 -16.61
N LEU A 40 2.45 4.13 -16.33
CA LEU A 40 1.68 3.05 -15.72
C LEU A 40 1.57 1.84 -16.66
N ASP A 41 1.31 2.08 -17.95
CA ASP A 41 1.26 1.04 -18.97
C ASP A 41 2.61 0.36 -19.19
N ALA A 42 3.71 1.11 -19.06
CA ALA A 42 5.06 0.56 -19.09
C ALA A 42 5.28 -0.39 -17.90
N ALA A 43 4.92 0.04 -16.68
CA ALA A 43 5.05 -0.77 -15.48
C ALA A 43 4.18 -2.04 -15.51
N LEU A 44 2.96 -1.96 -16.07
CA LEU A 44 2.07 -3.12 -16.23
C LEU A 44 2.63 -4.21 -17.14
N LYS A 45 3.51 -3.85 -18.07
CA LYS A 45 4.18 -4.80 -18.97
C LYS A 45 5.37 -5.52 -18.31
N GLU A 46 5.85 -5.01 -17.17
CA GLU A 46 6.95 -5.63 -16.46
C GLU A 46 6.48 -6.88 -15.69
N PRO A 47 7.33 -7.92 -15.59
CA PRO A 47 7.01 -9.09 -14.81
C PRO A 47 6.91 -8.75 -13.32
N VAL A 48 5.75 -9.06 -12.71
CA VAL A 48 5.54 -8.86 -11.27
C VAL A 48 6.48 -9.73 -10.42
N LEU A 49 6.80 -10.94 -10.89
CA LEU A 49 7.67 -11.88 -10.19
C LEU A 49 9.11 -11.82 -10.72
N LYS A 50 10.05 -11.37 -9.89
CA LYS A 50 11.50 -11.39 -10.18
C LYS A 50 12.06 -12.80 -10.03
N LYS A 51 12.21 -13.52 -11.15
CA LYS A 51 12.65 -14.92 -11.18
C LYS A 51 14.07 -15.12 -10.65
N ASP A 52 14.96 -14.15 -10.88
CA ASP A 52 16.38 -14.25 -10.52
C ASP A 52 16.64 -14.24 -9.00
N LEU A 53 15.63 -13.87 -8.19
CA LEU A 53 15.72 -13.93 -6.73
C LEU A 53 15.51 -15.35 -6.18
N PHE A 54 15.12 -16.31 -7.02
CA PHE A 54 14.84 -17.68 -6.63
C PHE A 54 15.91 -18.62 -7.20
N ALA A 55 16.81 -19.10 -6.34
CA ALA A 55 17.86 -20.05 -6.73
C ALA A 55 17.30 -21.39 -7.26
N ASN A 56 16.10 -21.77 -6.80
CA ASN A 56 15.39 -22.98 -7.20
C ASN A 56 13.93 -22.62 -7.52
N PRO A 57 13.25 -23.39 -8.39
CA PRO A 57 11.84 -23.17 -8.68
C PRO A 57 10.96 -23.35 -7.44
N VAL A 58 10.03 -22.43 -7.20
CA VAL A 58 9.03 -22.53 -6.13
C VAL A 58 7.89 -23.43 -6.59
N VAL A 59 7.92 -24.71 -6.18
CA VAL A 59 6.88 -25.69 -6.55
C VAL A 59 5.71 -25.59 -5.56
N ILE A 60 4.51 -25.34 -6.09
CA ILE A 60 3.29 -25.25 -5.28
C ILE A 60 2.83 -26.65 -4.88
N GLN A 61 2.65 -26.86 -3.58
CA GLN A 61 2.17 -28.11 -2.99
C GLN A 61 0.65 -28.10 -2.83
N SER A 62 0.08 -27.04 -2.26
CA SER A 62 -1.36 -26.94 -2.01
C SER A 62 -1.89 -25.52 -2.20
N ARG A 63 -3.19 -25.42 -2.47
CA ARG A 63 -3.95 -24.17 -2.57
C ARG A 63 -5.27 -24.35 -1.85
N ASP A 64 -5.53 -23.51 -0.87
CA ASP A 64 -6.76 -23.53 -0.06
C ASP A 64 -7.51 -22.21 -0.28
N LEU A 65 -8.81 -22.29 -0.58
CA LEU A 65 -9.70 -21.14 -0.53
C LEU A 65 -10.32 -21.08 0.86
N LEU A 66 -10.04 -20.00 1.59
CA LEU A 66 -10.56 -19.76 2.93
C LEU A 66 -11.69 -18.73 2.83
N GLU A 67 -12.85 -19.08 3.37
CA GLU A 67 -13.99 -18.18 3.47
C GLU A 67 -14.19 -17.77 4.93
N TYR A 68 -14.39 -16.47 5.16
CA TYR A 68 -14.76 -15.93 6.46
C TYR A 68 -15.65 -14.70 6.30
N ASP A 69 -16.87 -14.77 6.84
CA ASP A 69 -17.82 -13.65 6.85
C ASP A 69 -18.03 -13.04 5.45
N GLY A 70 -18.20 -13.90 4.43
CA GLY A 70 -18.34 -13.49 3.03
C GLY A 70 -17.05 -12.97 2.36
N ASN A 71 -15.92 -12.95 3.07
CA ASN A 71 -14.60 -12.63 2.52
C ASN A 71 -13.85 -13.89 2.12
N TYR A 72 -13.08 -13.81 1.04
CA TYR A 72 -12.34 -14.94 0.49
C TYR A 72 -10.84 -14.65 0.49
N THR A 73 -10.05 -15.61 0.97
CA THR A 73 -8.59 -15.56 0.95
C THR A 73 -8.05 -16.86 0.38
N CYS A 74 -7.19 -16.76 -0.64
CA CYS A 74 -6.43 -17.91 -1.11
C CYS A 74 -5.14 -18.05 -0.31
N ARG A 75 -4.94 -19.20 0.33
CA ARG A 75 -3.66 -19.62 0.92
C ARG A 75 -2.97 -20.59 -0.03
N VAL A 76 -1.70 -20.33 -0.35
CA VAL A 76 -0.88 -21.20 -1.19
C VAL A 76 0.31 -21.66 -0.37
N ARG A 77 0.62 -22.95 -0.39
CA ARG A 77 1.83 -23.52 0.23
C ARG A 77 2.71 -24.15 -0.83
N SER A 78 4.01 -23.89 -0.76
CA SER A 78 5.02 -24.55 -1.59
C SER A 78 5.59 -25.79 -0.91
N THR A 79 6.25 -26.64 -1.70
CA THR A 79 6.87 -27.89 -1.24
C THR A 79 8.02 -27.66 -0.26
N ASP A 80 8.68 -26.50 -0.33
CA ASP A 80 9.73 -26.05 0.60
C ASP A 80 9.17 -25.40 1.88
N GLY A 81 7.85 -25.31 2.02
CA GLY A 81 7.16 -24.81 3.19
C GLY A 81 6.84 -23.31 3.19
N ALA A 82 7.22 -22.56 2.15
CA ALA A 82 6.80 -21.16 2.04
C ALA A 82 5.26 -21.05 1.90
N VAL A 83 4.68 -19.98 2.45
CA VAL A 83 3.23 -19.75 2.46
C VAL A 83 2.94 -18.36 1.91
N GLY A 84 2.05 -18.30 0.92
CA GLY A 84 1.52 -17.06 0.35
C GLY A 84 0.04 -16.90 0.63
N TYR A 85 -0.42 -15.66 0.76
CA TYR A 85 -1.82 -15.29 0.92
C TYR A 85 -2.22 -14.27 -0.14
N CYS A 86 -3.44 -14.40 -0.66
CA CYS A 86 -4.04 -13.44 -1.58
C CYS A 86 -5.49 -13.17 -1.15
N VAL A 87 -5.85 -11.90 -1.03
CA VAL A 87 -7.22 -11.48 -0.69
C VAL A 87 -8.01 -11.30 -1.99
N LEU A 88 -9.14 -11.98 -2.08
CA LEU A 88 -10.08 -11.81 -3.20
C LEU A 88 -11.15 -10.81 -2.77
N ILE A 89 -11.13 -9.63 -3.39
CA ILE A 89 -12.16 -8.61 -3.20
C ILE A 89 -13.35 -8.98 -4.09
N GLN A 90 -14.48 -9.36 -3.50
CA GLN A 90 -15.75 -9.50 -4.21
C GLN A 90 -16.31 -8.09 -4.48
N LYS A 91 -16.72 -7.83 -5.73
CA LYS A 91 -17.34 -6.55 -6.15
C LYS A 91 -18.83 -6.53 -5.89
#